data_AF-A0A0C5C809-F1
#
_entry.id   AF-A0A0C5C809-F1
#
_cell.length_a   1.000
_cell.length_b   1.000
_cell.length_c   1.000
_cell.angle_alpha   90.00
_cell.angle_beta   90.00
_cell.angle_gamma   90.00
#
_symmetry.space_group_name_H-M   'P 1'
#
loop_
_entity.id
_entity.type
_entity.pdbx_description
1 polymer ?
#
loop_
_entity_poly.entity_id
_entity_poly.type
_entity_poly.pdbx_seq_one_letter_code
_entity_poly.pdbx_strand_id
1 'polypeptide(L)'
;MEQEDHELLLPLVEEENICLPLPVNVVSKYWNVELPMAEAIETAKKYAGFNGSILIEGIESAERHGLMCKIVHSSLNELKKIIDSGIPPIVILPGIPEVTQHASIITGYNDEEKTILHYIQTGNQEGEMQEGAIPEDIFQQEWSEEGKLLIIIAPQDILSSIKLENDSFDKSNRLCFESERQNILKNYSEALNSLNQAIELNPNNSTALHLLGTIMNEQKSSECIKFYEKCLEINNRSYLTYNGLGNFYLKTNNFEKAENCYTKAIEINPKRSAKIYKNRAYIREKQNKNNDAKDDLKSYLKYFPKAPDRGIIEQAIREI
;
A
#
# COMPACT_ATOMS: atom_id res chain seq x y z
N MET A 1 14.29 25.42 -25.98
CA MET A 1 14.37 24.13 -25.30
C MET A 1 13.00 23.53 -25.47
N GLU A 2 12.88 22.51 -26.31
CA GLU A 2 11.67 21.69 -26.33
C GLU A 2 11.56 21.07 -24.94
N GLN A 3 10.38 21.19 -24.32
CA GLN A 3 10.04 20.53 -23.07
C GLN A 3 10.09 19.02 -23.38
N GLU A 4 11.01 18.28 -22.75
CA GLU A 4 10.95 16.82 -22.85
C GLU A 4 9.70 16.38 -22.10
N ASP A 5 8.63 16.06 -22.85
CA ASP A 5 7.39 15.57 -22.28
C ASP A 5 7.63 14.13 -21.78
N HIS A 6 7.93 13.99 -20.49
CA HIS A 6 8.08 12.70 -19.82
C HIS A 6 6.71 12.15 -19.38
N GLU A 7 5.75 12.10 -20.30
CA GLU A 7 4.34 11.79 -20.03
C GLU A 7 3.82 10.63 -20.91
N LEU A 8 2.98 9.80 -20.31
CA LEU A 8 2.31 8.67 -20.92
C LEU A 8 0.82 8.95 -21.04
N LEU A 9 0.32 8.92 -22.27
CA LEU A 9 -1.11 9.01 -22.53
C LEU A 9 -1.77 7.64 -22.31
N LEU A 10 -2.55 7.53 -21.23
CA LEU A 10 -3.26 6.31 -20.88
C LEU A 10 -4.71 6.34 -21.38
N PRO A 11 -5.42 5.20 -21.43
CA PRO A 11 -6.85 5.20 -21.72
C PRO A 11 -7.69 5.59 -20.49
N LEU A 12 -8.85 6.22 -20.73
CA LEU A 12 -9.87 6.43 -19.70
C LEU A 12 -10.62 5.12 -19.46
N VAL A 13 -10.72 4.71 -18.19
CA VAL A 13 -11.39 3.48 -17.78
C VAL A 13 -12.32 3.75 -16.61
N GLU A 14 -13.61 3.57 -16.83
CA GLU A 14 -14.63 3.77 -15.79
C GLU A 14 -14.92 2.49 -14.98
N GLU A 15 -14.61 1.33 -15.55
CA GLU A 15 -14.95 0.04 -14.98
C GLU A 15 -13.83 -0.51 -14.08
N GLU A 16 -14.16 -0.78 -12.81
CA GLU A 16 -13.28 -1.48 -11.88
C GLU A 16 -14.01 -2.58 -11.10
N ASN A 17 -13.24 -3.53 -10.59
CA ASN A 17 -13.71 -4.60 -9.72
C ASN A 17 -12.63 -4.95 -8.70
N ILE A 18 -12.99 -5.50 -7.55
CA ILE A 18 -12.02 -5.95 -6.54
C ILE A 18 -10.97 -6.93 -7.10
N CYS A 19 -11.32 -7.73 -8.12
CA CYS A 19 -10.45 -8.66 -8.83
C CYS A 19 -9.96 -8.13 -10.19
N LEU A 20 -10.38 -6.93 -10.59
CA LEU A 20 -9.84 -6.20 -11.74
C LEU A 20 -9.67 -4.73 -11.34
N PRO A 21 -8.64 -4.43 -10.55
CA PRO A 21 -8.44 -3.08 -10.03
C PRO A 21 -8.13 -2.11 -11.17
N LEU A 22 -8.58 -0.86 -11.03
CA LEU A 22 -8.43 0.17 -12.06
C LEU A 22 -7.00 0.28 -12.63
N PRO A 23 -5.91 0.32 -11.84
CA PRO A 23 -4.55 0.40 -12.39
C PRO A 23 -4.21 -0.74 -13.37
N VAL A 24 -4.63 -1.97 -13.05
CA VAL A 24 -4.37 -3.13 -13.91
C VAL A 24 -5.19 -3.06 -15.19
N ASN A 25 -6.46 -2.64 -15.09
CA ASN A 25 -7.33 -2.50 -16.26
C ASN A 25 -6.82 -1.41 -17.23
N VAL A 26 -6.44 -0.24 -16.72
CA VAL A 26 -5.88 0.86 -17.52
C VAL A 26 -4.58 0.45 -18.20
N VAL A 27 -3.64 -0.14 -17.47
CA VAL A 27 -2.37 -0.60 -18.05
C VAL A 27 -2.58 -1.70 -19.08
N SER A 28 -3.54 -2.61 -18.86
CA SER A 28 -3.83 -3.66 -19.84
C SER A 28 -4.39 -3.10 -21.14
N LYS A 29 -5.33 -2.13 -21.04
CA LYS A 29 -5.88 -1.44 -22.22
C LYS A 29 -4.84 -0.57 -22.93
N TYR A 30 -3.88 0.02 -22.20
CA TYR A 30 -2.76 0.73 -22.82
C TYR A 30 -1.95 -0.17 -23.76
N TRP A 31 -1.81 -1.46 -23.43
CA TRP A 31 -1.19 -2.47 -24.29
C TRP A 31 -2.16 -3.13 -25.28
N ASN A 32 -3.34 -2.55 -25.51
CA ASN A 32 -4.41 -3.09 -26.35
C ASN A 32 -4.89 -4.50 -25.92
N VAL A 33 -4.85 -4.80 -24.62
CA VAL A 33 -5.35 -6.05 -24.05
C VAL A 33 -6.62 -5.78 -23.25
N GLU A 34 -7.74 -6.34 -23.72
CA GLU A 34 -9.03 -6.26 -23.04
C GLU A 34 -9.16 -7.38 -22.01
N LEU A 35 -9.37 -7.02 -20.74
CA LEU A 35 -9.58 -7.96 -19.65
C LEU A 35 -11.09 -8.15 -19.39
N PRO A 36 -11.63 -9.38 -19.45
CA PRO A 36 -13.07 -9.59 -19.33
C PRO A 36 -13.61 -9.23 -17.94
N MET A 37 -14.43 -8.18 -17.85
CA MET A 37 -15.08 -7.79 -16.59
C MET A 37 -15.97 -8.91 -16.01
N ALA A 38 -16.59 -9.72 -16.88
CA ALA A 38 -17.38 -10.87 -16.45
C ALA A 38 -16.56 -11.92 -15.65
N GLU A 39 -15.29 -12.15 -16.02
CA GLU A 39 -14.40 -13.06 -15.28
C GLU A 39 -14.02 -12.48 -13.92
N ALA A 40 -13.80 -11.17 -13.85
CA ALA A 40 -13.51 -10.47 -12.61
C ALA A 40 -14.70 -10.53 -11.65
N ILE A 41 -15.92 -10.30 -12.14
CA ILE A 41 -17.17 -10.40 -11.36
C ILE A 41 -17.37 -11.83 -10.84
N GLU A 42 -17.13 -12.86 -11.67
CA GLU A 42 -17.24 -14.25 -11.23
C GLU A 42 -16.22 -14.58 -10.14
N THR A 43 -14.97 -14.15 -10.32
CA THR A 43 -13.87 -14.37 -9.36
C THR A 43 -14.13 -13.65 -8.04
N ALA A 44 -14.69 -12.43 -8.10
CA ALA A 44 -15.05 -11.61 -6.95
C ALA A 44 -16.03 -12.31 -5.99
N LYS A 45 -16.84 -13.26 -6.47
CA LYS A 45 -17.77 -14.04 -5.63
C LYS A 45 -17.08 -14.82 -4.52
N LYS A 46 -15.79 -15.17 -4.69
CA LYS A 46 -14.98 -15.84 -3.66
C LYS A 46 -14.68 -14.95 -2.45
N TYR A 47 -14.77 -13.63 -2.62
CA TYR A 47 -14.30 -12.62 -1.66
C TYR A 47 -15.46 -11.85 -1.02
N ALA A 48 -16.56 -12.55 -0.72
CA ALA A 48 -17.78 -11.93 -0.19
C ALA A 48 -17.51 -11.08 1.06
N GLY A 49 -17.88 -9.80 1.01
CA GLY A 49 -17.75 -8.84 2.12
C GLY A 49 -16.37 -8.19 2.24
N PHE A 50 -15.43 -8.48 1.34
CA PHE A 50 -14.17 -7.75 1.26
C PHE A 50 -14.37 -6.45 0.45
N ASN A 51 -14.03 -5.32 1.07
CA ASN A 51 -14.08 -4.00 0.45
C ASN A 51 -12.63 -3.53 0.23
N GLY A 52 -12.10 -3.72 -0.97
CA GLY A 52 -10.73 -3.37 -1.33
C GLY A 52 -10.30 -3.98 -2.66
N SER A 53 -9.04 -3.77 -3.03
CA SER A 53 -8.44 -4.35 -4.23
C SER A 53 -7.67 -5.62 -3.90
N ILE A 54 -7.79 -6.64 -4.76
CA ILE A 54 -7.04 -7.89 -4.71
C ILE A 54 -6.13 -7.90 -5.94
N LEU A 55 -5.02 -7.16 -5.84
CA LEU A 55 -4.19 -6.82 -6.99
C LEU A 55 -3.66 -8.04 -7.76
N ILE A 56 -3.35 -9.13 -7.04
CA ILE A 56 -2.88 -10.37 -7.66
C ILE A 56 -3.92 -11.03 -8.57
N GLU A 57 -5.22 -10.88 -8.29
CA GLU A 57 -6.28 -11.41 -9.19
C GLU A 57 -6.30 -10.66 -10.52
N GLY A 58 -6.12 -9.33 -10.46
CA GLY A 58 -6.00 -8.50 -11.65
C GLY A 58 -4.74 -8.85 -12.44
N ILE A 59 -3.60 -8.98 -11.76
CA ILE A 59 -2.31 -9.36 -12.38
C ILE A 59 -2.43 -10.72 -13.06
N GLU A 60 -2.94 -11.74 -12.37
CA GLU A 60 -3.12 -13.07 -12.95
C GLU A 60 -4.13 -13.07 -14.11
N SER A 61 -5.13 -12.17 -14.08
CA SER A 61 -6.02 -11.96 -15.23
C SER A 61 -5.27 -11.41 -16.43
N ALA A 62 -4.45 -10.38 -16.24
CA ALA A 62 -3.60 -9.82 -17.29
C ALA A 62 -2.66 -10.88 -17.89
N GLU A 63 -2.08 -11.73 -17.05
CA GLU A 63 -1.19 -12.82 -17.48
C GLU A 63 -1.92 -13.89 -18.30
N ARG A 64 -3.14 -14.26 -17.90
CA ARG A 64 -3.98 -15.16 -18.71
C ARG A 64 -4.29 -14.61 -20.11
N HIS A 65 -4.23 -13.29 -20.27
CA HIS A 65 -4.50 -12.58 -21.52
C HIS A 65 -3.24 -12.12 -22.26
N GLY A 66 -2.08 -12.71 -21.94
CA GLY A 66 -0.85 -12.56 -22.74
C GLY A 66 0.07 -11.42 -22.31
N LEU A 67 -0.25 -10.73 -21.23
CA LEU A 67 0.69 -9.83 -20.56
C LEU A 67 1.58 -10.60 -19.59
N MET A 68 2.63 -9.96 -19.11
CA MET A 68 3.51 -10.48 -18.09
C MET A 68 3.66 -9.43 -16.99
N CYS A 69 3.96 -9.85 -15.77
CA CYS A 69 4.11 -8.96 -14.63
C CYS A 69 5.48 -9.10 -13.98
N LYS A 70 6.03 -7.96 -13.54
CA LYS A 70 7.19 -7.87 -12.66
C LYS A 70 6.84 -7.03 -11.44
N ILE A 71 7.19 -7.49 -10.25
CA ILE A 71 6.96 -6.79 -9.00
C ILE A 71 8.27 -6.62 -8.24
N VAL A 72 8.84 -5.42 -8.24
CA VAL A 72 10.20 -5.19 -7.75
C VAL A 72 10.24 -4.02 -6.77
N HIS A 73 11.23 -4.01 -5.88
CA HIS A 73 11.60 -2.79 -5.16
C HIS A 73 12.46 -1.94 -6.09
N SER A 74 12.18 -0.65 -6.17
CA SER A 74 12.79 0.23 -7.17
C SER A 74 13.31 1.54 -6.57
N SER A 75 13.84 2.40 -7.44
CA SER A 75 14.32 3.74 -7.14
C SER A 75 13.58 4.77 -7.99
N LEU A 76 13.59 6.04 -7.56
CA LEU A 76 12.97 7.10 -8.35
C LEU A 76 13.62 7.24 -9.74
N ASN A 77 14.93 7.02 -9.82
CA ASN A 77 15.66 7.03 -11.08
C ASN A 77 15.24 5.89 -12.02
N GLU A 78 15.06 4.68 -11.49
CA GLU A 78 14.56 3.55 -12.27
C GLU A 78 13.09 3.77 -12.70
N LEU A 79 12.24 4.30 -11.82
CA LEU A 79 10.86 4.69 -12.16
C LEU A 79 10.82 5.64 -13.36
N LYS A 80 11.61 6.72 -13.33
CA LYS A 80 11.70 7.70 -14.43
C LYS A 80 12.13 7.04 -15.75
N LYS A 81 13.15 6.17 -15.72
CA LYS A 81 13.60 5.43 -16.92
C LYS A 81 12.53 4.51 -17.51
N ILE A 82 11.69 3.91 -16.66
CA ILE A 82 10.60 3.04 -17.10
C ILE A 82 9.52 3.87 -17.80
N ILE A 83 9.20 5.04 -17.25
CA ILE A 83 8.29 6.01 -17.88
C ILE A 83 8.85 6.45 -19.24
N ASP A 84 10.13 6.86 -19.31
CA ASP A 84 10.79 7.27 -20.55
C ASP A 84 10.85 6.16 -21.61
N SER A 85 10.73 4.89 -21.17
CA SER A 85 10.66 3.72 -22.05
C SER A 85 9.25 3.44 -22.57
N GLY A 86 8.27 4.30 -22.28
CA GLY A 86 6.88 4.13 -22.71
C GLY A 86 6.09 3.09 -21.92
N ILE A 87 6.56 2.71 -20.73
CA ILE A 87 5.95 1.66 -19.90
C ILE A 87 5.25 2.31 -18.72
N PRO A 88 3.93 2.15 -18.52
CA PRO A 88 3.21 2.73 -17.40
C PRO A 88 3.46 1.92 -16.11
N PRO A 89 4.23 2.44 -15.13
CA PRO A 89 4.44 1.74 -13.89
C PRO A 89 3.24 1.92 -12.94
N ILE A 90 2.93 0.86 -12.19
CA ILE A 90 2.02 0.92 -11.06
C ILE A 90 2.86 0.94 -9.78
N VAL A 91 2.60 1.88 -8.89
CA VAL A 91 3.26 1.99 -7.58
C VAL A 91 2.26 1.79 -6.46
N ILE A 92 2.73 1.29 -5.33
CA ILE A 92 1.93 1.23 -4.11
C ILE A 92 2.23 2.46 -3.26
N LEU A 93 1.21 3.30 -3.10
CA LEU A 93 1.27 4.48 -2.26
C LEU A 93 0.39 4.33 -1.02
N PRO A 94 0.68 5.12 0.02
CA PRO A 94 -0.23 5.36 1.11
C PRO A 94 -1.63 5.76 0.64
N GLY A 95 -2.63 4.92 0.90
CA GLY A 95 -4.03 5.25 0.61
C GLY A 95 -4.58 6.40 1.46
N ILE A 96 -5.72 6.96 1.04
CA ILE A 96 -6.47 7.96 1.81
C ILE A 96 -6.85 7.38 3.18
N PRO A 97 -6.86 8.17 4.28
CA PRO A 97 -7.32 7.71 5.58
C PRO A 97 -8.72 7.08 5.45
N GLU A 98 -8.83 5.79 5.80
CA GLU A 98 -10.00 4.89 5.68
C GLU A 98 -9.87 3.78 4.63
N VAL A 99 -9.00 3.93 3.63
CA VAL A 99 -8.80 2.94 2.56
C VAL A 99 -7.52 2.13 2.79
N THR A 100 -7.48 0.87 2.33
CA THR A 100 -6.27 0.05 2.23
C THR A 100 -5.23 0.69 1.30
N GLN A 101 -4.01 0.14 1.23
CA GLN A 101 -2.96 0.54 0.27
C GLN A 101 -3.54 0.91 -1.10
N HIS A 102 -3.05 2.00 -1.70
CA HIS A 102 -3.56 2.51 -2.96
C HIS A 102 -2.53 2.21 -4.06
N ALA A 103 -2.94 1.39 -5.02
CA ALA A 103 -2.18 1.21 -6.25
C ALA A 103 -2.49 2.40 -7.18
N SER A 104 -1.46 3.10 -7.63
CA SER A 104 -1.57 4.24 -8.56
C SER A 104 -0.69 4.02 -9.77
N ILE A 105 -1.16 4.42 -10.94
CA ILE A 105 -0.34 4.45 -12.15
C ILE A 105 0.39 5.79 -12.19
N ILE A 106 1.69 5.78 -12.45
CA ILE A 106 2.44 7.02 -12.69
C ILE A 106 2.44 7.28 -14.20
N THR A 107 1.90 8.42 -14.61
CA THR A 107 1.80 8.81 -16.02
C THR A 107 3.03 9.57 -16.46
N GLY A 108 3.74 10.25 -15.55
CA GLY A 108 4.89 11.05 -15.94
C GLY A 108 5.64 11.71 -14.80
N TYR A 109 6.54 12.62 -15.15
CA TYR A 109 7.24 13.48 -14.20
C TYR A 109 7.67 14.80 -14.85
N ASN A 110 7.89 15.82 -14.02
CA ASN A 110 8.45 17.10 -14.45
C ASN A 110 9.66 17.44 -13.58
N ASP A 111 10.84 17.48 -14.21
CA ASP A 111 12.11 17.72 -13.50
C ASP A 111 12.32 19.19 -13.11
N GLU A 112 11.69 20.14 -13.81
CA GLU A 112 11.75 21.57 -13.48
C GLU A 112 10.87 21.89 -12.26
N GLU A 113 9.63 21.40 -12.27
CA GLU A 113 8.65 21.59 -11.21
C GLU A 113 8.83 20.61 -10.03
N LYS A 114 9.69 19.59 -10.19
CA LYS A 114 9.90 18.52 -9.21
C LYS A 114 8.59 17.84 -8.81
N THR A 115 7.86 17.37 -9.80
CA THR A 115 6.58 16.68 -9.61
C THR A 115 6.54 15.32 -10.30
N ILE A 116 5.83 14.38 -9.70
CA ILE A 116 5.46 13.09 -10.25
C ILE A 116 3.97 13.14 -10.61
N LEU A 117 3.65 12.76 -11.84
CA LEU A 117 2.31 12.79 -12.39
C LEU A 117 1.67 11.42 -12.27
N HIS A 118 0.43 11.36 -11.78
CA HIS A 118 -0.27 10.10 -11.57
C HIS A 118 -1.68 10.14 -12.14
N TYR A 119 -2.15 8.97 -12.53
CA TYR A 119 -3.44 8.79 -13.19
C TYR A 119 -4.61 9.14 -12.25
N ILE A 120 -5.53 10.00 -12.70
CA ILE A 120 -6.82 10.26 -12.05
C ILE A 120 -7.96 9.84 -12.98
N GLN A 121 -8.90 9.06 -12.43
CA GLN A 121 -10.02 8.47 -13.17
C GLN A 121 -11.06 9.50 -13.65
N THR A 122 -11.23 10.64 -12.97
CA THR A 122 -12.23 11.66 -13.33
C THR A 122 -11.74 13.08 -13.10
N GLY A 123 -11.69 13.86 -14.18
CA GLY A 123 -11.80 15.31 -14.14
C GLY A 123 -13.27 15.75 -14.20
N ASN A 124 -13.61 16.88 -13.60
CA ASN A 124 -14.96 17.42 -13.65
C ASN A 124 -15.44 17.66 -15.11
N GLN A 125 -16.64 17.16 -15.43
CA GLN A 125 -17.60 17.56 -16.48
C GLN A 125 -17.18 17.75 -17.97
N GLU A 126 -15.90 17.72 -18.36
CA GLU A 126 -15.52 17.99 -19.77
C GLU A 126 -14.77 16.85 -20.50
N GLY A 127 -14.63 15.66 -19.90
CA GLY A 127 -14.09 14.49 -20.59
C GLY A 127 -12.57 14.55 -20.89
N GLU A 128 -11.86 15.49 -20.27
CA GLU A 128 -10.39 15.54 -20.27
C GLU A 128 -9.83 14.67 -19.13
N MET A 129 -8.73 13.96 -19.41
CA MET A 129 -7.93 13.34 -18.35
C MET A 129 -7.42 14.44 -17.42
N GLN A 130 -7.62 14.26 -16.11
CA GLN A 130 -6.86 15.02 -15.13
C GLN A 130 -5.68 14.18 -14.68
N GLU A 131 -4.52 14.78 -14.68
CA GLU A 131 -3.34 14.22 -14.03
C GLU A 131 -3.23 14.83 -12.64
N GLY A 132 -2.98 13.98 -11.64
CA GLY A 132 -2.60 14.46 -10.33
C GLY A 132 -1.11 14.75 -10.31
N ALA A 133 -0.70 15.87 -9.74
CA ALA A 133 0.71 16.17 -9.50
C ALA A 133 1.03 15.99 -8.02
N ILE A 134 2.02 15.16 -7.73
CA ILE A 134 2.58 14.95 -6.38
C ILE A 134 4.00 15.53 -6.38
N PRO A 135 4.34 16.43 -5.44
CA PRO A 135 5.73 16.86 -5.28
C PRO A 135 6.67 15.67 -5.10
N GLU A 136 7.80 15.66 -5.79
CA GLU A 136 8.71 14.52 -5.90
C GLU A 136 9.24 14.06 -4.54
N ASP A 137 9.51 15.00 -3.62
CA ASP A 137 9.94 14.72 -2.26
C ASP A 137 8.86 14.03 -1.44
N ILE A 138 7.61 14.47 -1.56
CA ILE A 138 6.44 13.84 -0.93
C ILE A 138 6.23 12.45 -1.50
N PHE A 139 6.23 12.30 -2.83
CA PHE A 139 6.10 11.01 -3.50
C PHE A 139 7.17 10.03 -3.03
N GLN A 140 8.45 10.44 -3.02
CA GLN A 140 9.55 9.60 -2.60
C GLN A 140 9.44 9.21 -1.12
N GLN A 141 9.01 10.13 -0.27
CA GLN A 141 8.71 9.84 1.13
C GLN A 141 7.62 8.78 1.25
N GLU A 142 6.47 9.01 0.65
CA GLU A 142 5.29 8.14 0.76
C GLU A 142 5.55 6.74 0.15
N TRP A 143 6.18 6.69 -1.02
CA TRP A 143 6.54 5.43 -1.67
C TRP A 143 7.57 4.63 -0.85
N SER A 144 8.47 5.32 -0.11
CA SER A 144 9.42 4.64 0.79
C SER A 144 8.76 3.99 2.00
N GLU A 145 7.61 4.50 2.47
CA GLU A 145 6.84 3.87 3.55
C GLU A 145 6.34 2.47 3.14
N GLU A 146 6.09 2.27 1.84
CA GLU A 146 5.66 1.02 1.20
C GLU A 146 6.83 0.21 0.57
N GLY A 147 8.07 0.53 0.95
CA GLY A 147 9.26 -0.19 0.47
C GLY A 147 9.58 0.07 -1.00
N LYS A 148 9.05 1.13 -1.62
CA LYS A 148 9.25 1.50 -3.03
C LYS A 148 8.86 0.38 -4.00
N LEU A 149 7.73 -0.26 -3.72
CA LEU A 149 7.22 -1.35 -4.54
C LEU A 149 6.71 -0.82 -5.88
N LEU A 150 7.21 -1.42 -6.96
CA LEU A 150 6.92 -1.12 -8.34
C LEU A 150 6.34 -2.37 -9.02
N ILE A 151 5.25 -2.20 -9.76
CA ILE A 151 4.59 -3.25 -10.51
C ILE A 151 4.58 -2.81 -11.97
N ILE A 152 5.06 -3.69 -12.83
CA ILE A 152 5.12 -3.47 -14.28
C ILE A 152 4.32 -4.58 -14.93
N ILE A 153 3.30 -4.20 -15.70
CA ILE A 153 2.53 -5.12 -16.51
C ILE A 153 2.73 -4.70 -17.97
N ALA A 154 3.28 -5.59 -18.78
CA ALA A 154 3.56 -5.31 -20.19
C ALA A 154 3.72 -6.62 -20.99
N PRO A 155 3.69 -6.54 -22.34
CA PRO A 155 4.03 -7.65 -23.20
C PRO A 155 5.43 -8.24 -22.91
N GLN A 156 5.60 -9.53 -23.17
CA GLN A 156 6.83 -10.27 -22.84
C GLN A 156 8.08 -9.72 -23.54
N ASP A 157 7.96 -9.26 -24.78
CA ASP A 157 9.04 -8.64 -25.55
C ASP A 157 9.50 -7.31 -24.92
N ILE A 158 8.56 -6.47 -24.50
CA ILE A 158 8.84 -5.24 -23.76
C ILE A 158 9.55 -5.56 -22.43
N LEU A 159 8.99 -6.45 -21.60
CA LEU A 159 9.60 -6.81 -20.32
C LEU A 159 10.96 -7.48 -20.45
N SER A 160 11.22 -8.22 -21.53
CA SER A 160 12.54 -8.81 -21.77
C SER A 160 13.62 -7.79 -22.14
N SER A 161 13.22 -6.59 -22.56
CA SER A 161 14.13 -5.53 -23.00
C SER A 161 14.63 -4.64 -21.84
N ILE A 162 13.93 -4.63 -20.71
CA ILE A 162 14.27 -3.80 -19.55
C ILE A 162 15.17 -4.56 -18.57
N LYS A 163 16.06 -3.83 -17.88
CA LYS A 163 16.88 -4.36 -16.79
C LYS A 163 16.46 -3.69 -15.49
N LEU A 164 15.93 -4.48 -14.55
CA LEU A 164 15.46 -3.99 -13.26
C LEU A 164 16.53 -4.24 -12.17
N GLU A 165 16.75 -3.26 -11.30
CA GLU A 165 17.74 -3.24 -10.22
C GLU A 165 17.59 -4.46 -9.28
N ASN A 166 16.35 -4.89 -9.01
CA ASN A 166 16.01 -5.95 -8.06
C ASN A 166 15.17 -7.08 -8.68
N ASP A 167 15.35 -7.37 -9.97
CA ASP A 167 14.54 -8.36 -10.72
C ASP A 167 14.54 -9.76 -10.08
N SER A 168 15.65 -10.17 -9.46
CA SER A 168 15.78 -11.48 -8.84
C SER A 168 14.81 -11.72 -7.68
N PHE A 169 14.23 -10.67 -7.11
CA PHE A 169 13.29 -10.75 -5.98
C PHE A 169 11.82 -10.64 -6.39
N ASP A 170 11.53 -10.56 -7.69
CA ASP A 170 10.17 -10.53 -8.26
C ASP A 170 9.26 -11.60 -7.66
N LYS A 171 9.71 -12.87 -7.68
CA LYS A 171 8.95 -13.99 -7.12
C LYS A 171 8.69 -13.85 -5.62
N SER A 172 9.64 -13.31 -4.84
CA SER A 172 9.46 -13.08 -3.40
C SER A 172 8.37 -12.03 -3.16
N ASN A 173 8.36 -10.96 -3.93
CA ASN A 173 7.35 -9.91 -3.82
C ASN A 173 5.97 -10.42 -4.26
N ARG A 174 5.90 -11.18 -5.35
CA ARG A 174 4.65 -11.80 -5.81
C ARG A 174 4.00 -12.68 -4.74
N LEU A 175 4.79 -13.50 -4.06
CA LEU A 175 4.33 -14.36 -2.97
C LEU A 175 3.70 -13.56 -1.80
N CYS A 176 4.05 -12.28 -1.62
CA CYS A 176 3.40 -11.41 -0.65
C CYS A 176 1.94 -11.14 -1.04
N PHE A 177 1.68 -10.77 -2.29
CA PHE A 177 0.31 -10.55 -2.77
C PHE A 177 -0.52 -11.82 -2.80
N GLU A 178 0.10 -12.96 -3.15
CA GLU A 178 -0.55 -14.27 -3.07
C GLU A 178 -0.92 -14.60 -1.62
N SER A 179 -0.04 -14.31 -0.66
CA SER A 179 -0.32 -14.47 0.77
C SER A 179 -1.48 -13.59 1.24
N GLU A 180 -1.52 -12.32 0.82
CA GLU A 180 -2.61 -11.41 1.15
C GLU A 180 -3.96 -11.93 0.64
N ARG A 181 -4.01 -12.41 -0.62
CA ARG A 181 -5.19 -13.09 -1.16
C ARG A 181 -5.63 -14.25 -0.28
N GLN A 182 -4.70 -15.13 0.09
CA GLN A 182 -5.01 -16.29 0.94
C GLN A 182 -5.47 -15.89 2.35
N ASN A 183 -4.92 -14.80 2.88
CA ASN A 183 -5.35 -14.24 4.16
C ASN A 183 -6.79 -13.70 4.08
N ILE A 184 -7.18 -13.05 2.98
CA ILE A 184 -8.57 -12.62 2.73
C ILE A 184 -9.50 -13.84 2.66
N LEU A 185 -9.07 -14.93 2.01
CA LEU A 185 -9.80 -16.21 1.96
C LEU A 185 -9.78 -16.98 3.29
N LYS A 186 -9.08 -16.47 4.32
CA LYS A 186 -8.89 -17.11 5.63
C LYS A 186 -8.11 -18.43 5.57
N ASN A 187 -7.35 -18.65 4.50
CA ASN A 187 -6.47 -19.79 4.31
C ASN A 187 -5.09 -19.51 4.93
N TYR A 188 -5.04 -19.39 6.26
CA TYR A 188 -3.84 -18.93 6.96
C TYR A 188 -2.60 -19.83 6.76
N SER A 189 -2.77 -21.15 6.54
CA SER A 189 -1.64 -22.04 6.27
C SER A 189 -1.00 -21.77 4.91
N GLU A 190 -1.81 -21.51 3.88
CA GLU A 190 -1.31 -21.18 2.54
C GLU A 190 -0.67 -19.78 2.51
N ALA A 191 -1.27 -18.83 3.23
CA ALA A 191 -0.69 -17.50 3.44
C ALA A 191 0.70 -17.58 4.08
N LEU A 192 0.84 -18.36 5.16
CA LEU A 192 2.12 -18.58 5.84
C LEU A 192 3.14 -19.31 4.96
N ASN A 193 2.71 -20.34 4.22
CA ASN A 193 3.59 -21.06 3.30
C ASN A 193 4.15 -20.13 2.22
N SER A 194 3.30 -19.29 1.63
CA SER A 194 3.71 -18.30 0.62
C SER A 194 4.73 -17.32 1.18
N LEU A 195 4.51 -16.82 2.39
CA LEU A 195 5.45 -15.90 3.05
C LEU A 195 6.75 -16.54 3.47
N ASN A 196 6.73 -17.80 3.92
CA ASN A 196 7.94 -18.56 4.23
C ASN A 196 8.80 -18.74 2.97
N GLN A 197 8.17 -19.08 1.84
CA GLN A 197 8.87 -19.13 0.55
C GLN A 197 9.38 -17.74 0.13
N ALA A 198 8.63 -16.68 0.38
CA ALA A 198 9.04 -15.32 0.08
C ALA A 198 10.33 -14.93 0.82
N ILE A 199 10.43 -15.25 2.12
CA ILE A 199 11.64 -14.98 2.93
C ILE A 199 12.79 -15.93 2.63
N GLU A 200 12.54 -17.14 2.13
CA GLU A 200 13.60 -18.03 1.62
C GLU A 200 14.24 -17.45 0.37
N LEU A 201 13.44 -16.88 -0.54
CA LEU A 201 13.91 -16.23 -1.76
C LEU A 201 14.57 -14.88 -1.50
N ASN A 202 14.03 -14.09 -0.58
CA ASN A 202 14.59 -12.81 -0.15
C ASN A 202 14.43 -12.65 1.38
N PRO A 203 15.46 -12.98 2.17
CA PRO A 203 15.42 -12.84 3.62
C PRO A 203 15.17 -11.41 4.11
N ASN A 204 15.39 -10.40 3.25
CA ASN A 204 15.24 -8.99 3.54
C ASN A 204 14.01 -8.37 2.86
N ASN A 205 13.02 -9.18 2.45
CA ASN A 205 11.75 -8.65 1.96
C ASN A 205 10.95 -8.06 3.13
N SER A 206 10.93 -6.73 3.24
CA SER A 206 10.21 -6.03 4.33
C SER A 206 8.71 -6.30 4.31
N THR A 207 8.11 -6.44 3.13
CA THR A 207 6.68 -6.74 2.99
C THR A 207 6.36 -8.13 3.52
N ALA A 208 7.16 -9.14 3.14
CA ALA A 208 6.99 -10.50 3.64
C ALA A 208 7.15 -10.58 5.17
N LEU A 209 8.17 -9.91 5.71
CA LEU A 209 8.44 -9.84 7.16
C LEU A 209 7.28 -9.15 7.91
N HIS A 210 6.77 -8.05 7.37
CA HIS A 210 5.60 -7.37 7.93
C HIS A 210 4.36 -8.29 7.97
N LEU A 211 4.06 -8.97 6.86
CA LEU A 211 2.89 -9.85 6.76
C LEU A 211 3.02 -11.08 7.68
N LEU A 212 4.21 -11.67 7.82
CA LEU A 212 4.47 -12.74 8.80
C LEU A 212 4.24 -12.24 10.23
N GLY A 213 4.78 -11.06 10.56
CA GLY A 213 4.53 -10.41 11.85
C GLY A 213 3.05 -10.19 12.12
N THR A 214 2.28 -9.79 11.10
CA THR A 214 0.82 -9.60 11.19
C THR A 214 0.10 -10.90 11.50
N ILE A 215 0.37 -11.98 10.76
CA ILE A 215 -0.27 -13.29 11.02
C ILE A 215 0.08 -13.80 12.43
N MET A 216 1.35 -13.70 12.83
CA MET A 216 1.80 -14.13 14.16
C MET A 216 1.17 -13.29 15.30
N ASN A 217 0.97 -11.98 15.08
CA ASN A 217 0.31 -11.09 16.03
C ASN A 217 -1.17 -11.46 16.21
N GLU A 218 -1.88 -11.80 15.12
CA GLU A 218 -3.27 -12.27 15.21
C GLU A 218 -3.38 -13.60 15.99
N GLN A 219 -2.36 -14.46 15.89
CA GLN A 219 -2.22 -15.67 16.70
C GLN A 219 -1.73 -15.40 18.13
N LYS A 220 -1.50 -14.14 18.52
CA LYS A 220 -0.91 -13.72 19.80
C LYS A 220 0.46 -14.35 20.09
N SER A 221 1.20 -14.74 19.04
CA SER A 221 2.56 -15.26 19.16
C SER A 221 3.55 -14.11 19.36
N SER A 222 4.43 -14.24 20.36
CA SER A 222 5.53 -13.28 20.58
C SER A 222 6.58 -13.30 19.47
N GLU A 223 6.57 -14.32 18.61
CA GLU A 223 7.45 -14.40 17.44
C GLU A 223 7.22 -13.24 16.45
N CYS A 224 6.02 -12.63 16.45
CA CYS A 224 5.76 -11.46 15.62
C CYS A 224 6.76 -10.32 15.85
N ILE A 225 7.28 -10.17 17.07
CA ILE A 225 8.25 -9.13 17.42
C ILE A 225 9.50 -9.27 16.56
N LYS A 226 10.04 -10.48 16.43
CA LYS A 226 11.24 -10.75 15.62
C LYS A 226 11.04 -10.35 14.16
N PHE A 227 9.89 -10.68 13.58
CA PHE A 227 9.59 -10.34 12.19
C PHE A 227 9.39 -8.83 11.99
N TYR A 228 8.67 -8.17 12.91
CA TYR A 228 8.49 -6.73 12.87
C TYR A 228 9.80 -5.96 13.09
N GLU A 229 10.63 -6.36 14.05
CA GLU A 229 11.94 -5.73 14.31
C GLU A 229 12.84 -5.86 13.08
N LYS A 230 12.94 -7.05 12.48
CA LYS A 230 13.69 -7.23 11.23
C LYS A 230 13.13 -6.40 10.08
N CYS A 231 11.80 -6.30 9.95
CA CYS A 231 11.18 -5.43 8.96
C CYS A 231 11.59 -3.96 9.17
N LEU A 232 11.66 -3.48 10.41
CA LEU A 232 12.03 -2.11 10.74
C LEU A 232 13.54 -1.84 10.60
N GLU A 233 14.39 -2.85 10.74
CA GLU A 233 15.81 -2.75 10.40
C GLU A 233 16.02 -2.47 8.90
N ILE A 234 15.16 -3.04 8.05
CA ILE A 234 15.22 -2.89 6.59
C ILE A 234 14.49 -1.63 6.14
N ASN A 235 13.27 -1.41 6.63
CA ASN A 235 12.44 -0.24 6.34
C ASN A 235 11.95 0.41 7.63
N ASN A 236 12.76 1.34 8.14
CA ASN A 236 12.43 2.13 9.33
C ASN A 236 11.33 3.19 9.12
N ARG A 237 10.79 3.31 7.90
CA ARG A 237 9.67 4.20 7.56
C ARG A 237 8.34 3.46 7.41
N SER A 238 8.28 2.16 7.74
CA SER A 238 7.02 1.43 7.68
C SER A 238 6.13 1.74 8.90
N TYR A 239 5.20 2.69 8.75
CA TYR A 239 4.23 3.01 9.81
C TYR A 239 3.33 1.80 10.14
N LEU A 240 2.99 0.96 9.14
CA LEU A 240 2.20 -0.27 9.31
C LEU A 240 2.90 -1.24 10.27
N THR A 241 4.21 -1.41 10.13
CA THR A 241 4.99 -2.30 11.01
C THR A 241 5.04 -1.77 12.44
N TYR A 242 5.27 -0.47 12.63
CA TYR A 242 5.16 0.15 13.96
C TYR A 242 3.76 0.01 14.55
N ASN A 243 2.70 0.19 13.76
CA ASN A 243 1.32 -0.02 14.19
C ASN A 243 1.07 -1.47 14.61
N GLY A 244 1.51 -2.44 13.81
CA GLY A 244 1.41 -3.87 14.09
C GLY A 244 2.11 -4.24 15.41
N LEU A 245 3.35 -3.80 15.58
CA LEU A 245 4.11 -4.03 16.82
C LEU A 245 3.45 -3.34 18.02
N GLY A 246 2.96 -2.11 17.86
CA GLY A 246 2.20 -1.39 18.88
C GLY A 246 0.92 -2.12 19.29
N ASN A 247 0.18 -2.67 18.32
CA ASN A 247 -1.02 -3.48 18.56
C ASN A 247 -0.67 -4.75 19.35
N PHE A 248 0.45 -5.41 19.05
CA PHE A 248 0.88 -6.58 19.82
C PHE A 248 1.17 -6.21 21.28
N TYR A 249 1.92 -5.13 21.50
CA TYR A 249 2.23 -4.65 22.85
C TYR A 249 0.99 -4.18 23.60
N LEU A 250 0.03 -3.55 22.93
CA LEU A 250 -1.27 -3.20 23.50
C LEU A 250 -2.04 -4.47 23.93
N LYS A 251 -2.14 -5.48 23.06
CA LYS A 251 -2.80 -6.77 23.37
C LYS A 251 -2.16 -7.51 24.54
N THR A 252 -0.86 -7.30 24.77
CA THR A 252 -0.08 -7.90 25.87
C THR A 252 0.12 -6.97 27.08
N ASN A 253 -0.60 -5.85 27.13
CA ASN A 253 -0.55 -4.83 28.20
C ASN A 253 0.83 -4.21 28.44
N ASN A 254 1.74 -4.26 27.46
CA ASN A 254 3.03 -3.59 27.51
C ASN A 254 2.90 -2.13 27.02
N PHE A 255 2.23 -1.32 27.84
CA PHE A 255 1.76 0.02 27.48
C PHE A 255 2.88 0.98 27.06
N GLU A 256 4.03 0.95 27.73
CA GLU A 256 5.16 1.83 27.38
C GLU A 256 5.72 1.53 25.98
N LYS A 257 5.91 0.24 25.65
CA LYS A 257 6.37 -0.16 24.32
C LYS A 257 5.33 0.13 23.24
N ALA A 258 4.05 -0.10 23.54
CA ALA A 258 2.96 0.20 22.63
C ALA A 258 2.89 1.70 22.30
N GLU A 259 2.99 2.57 23.30
CA GLU A 259 3.00 4.03 23.11
C GLU A 259 4.19 4.48 22.25
N ASN A 260 5.38 3.94 22.48
CA ASN A 260 6.56 4.26 21.67
C ASN A 260 6.35 3.86 20.20
N CYS A 261 5.88 2.63 19.94
CA CYS A 261 5.60 2.17 18.58
C CYS A 261 4.55 3.04 17.88
N TYR A 262 3.45 3.35 18.56
CA TYR A 262 2.42 4.24 18.01
C TYR A 262 2.92 5.66 17.77
N THR A 263 3.79 6.18 18.64
CA THR A 263 4.42 7.49 18.44
C THR A 263 5.29 7.49 17.19
N LYS A 264 6.10 6.44 16.96
CA LYS A 264 6.89 6.28 15.74
C LYS A 264 6.02 6.21 14.48
N ALA A 265 4.93 5.44 14.51
CA ALA A 265 4.00 5.37 13.38
C ALA A 265 3.37 6.75 13.06
N ILE A 266 3.00 7.51 14.10
CA ILE A 266 2.43 8.86 13.96
C ILE A 266 3.47 9.86 13.45
N GLU A 267 4.72 9.79 13.90
CA GLU A 267 5.83 10.64 13.42
C GLU A 267 6.11 10.45 11.92
N ILE A 268 6.02 9.21 11.43
CA ILE A 268 6.24 8.88 10.02
C ILE A 268 5.15 9.50 9.14
N ASN A 269 3.88 9.23 9.47
CA ASN A 269 2.75 9.71 8.68
C ASN A 269 1.54 10.02 9.58
N PRO A 270 1.41 11.27 10.08
CA PRO A 270 0.35 11.64 11.03
C PRO A 270 -1.07 11.46 10.46
N LYS A 271 -1.24 11.75 9.17
CA LYS A 271 -2.55 11.69 8.49
C LYS A 271 -3.01 10.24 8.34
N ARG A 272 -2.12 9.33 7.96
CA ARG A 272 -2.44 7.92 7.77
C ARG A 272 -2.52 7.14 9.08
N SER A 273 -1.68 7.51 10.04
CA SER A 273 -1.71 7.00 11.41
C SER A 273 -2.86 7.59 12.23
N ALA A 274 -3.79 8.33 11.63
CA ALA A 274 -4.82 9.02 12.38
C ALA A 274 -5.66 8.09 13.28
N LYS A 275 -5.95 6.84 12.84
CA LYS A 275 -6.66 5.84 13.67
C LYS A 275 -5.86 5.42 14.91
N ILE A 276 -4.53 5.51 14.86
CA ILE A 276 -3.61 5.13 15.94
C ILE A 276 -3.75 6.09 17.14
N TYR A 277 -4.13 7.35 16.92
CA TYR A 277 -4.33 8.31 18.02
C TYR A 277 -5.31 7.78 19.08
N LYS A 278 -6.40 7.10 18.69
CA LYS A 278 -7.32 6.49 19.67
C LYS A 278 -6.67 5.39 20.52
N ASN A 279 -5.87 4.54 19.90
CA ASN A 279 -5.18 3.47 20.62
C ASN A 279 -4.13 4.05 21.58
N ARG A 280 -3.41 5.10 21.15
CA ARG A 280 -2.43 5.79 22.01
C ARG A 280 -3.10 6.58 23.15
N ALA A 281 -4.25 7.20 22.90
CA ALA A 281 -5.05 7.85 23.93
C ALA A 281 -5.48 6.87 25.03
N TYR A 282 -6.03 5.71 24.65
CA TYR A 282 -6.39 4.65 25.58
C TYR A 282 -5.20 4.19 26.43
N ILE A 283 -4.02 4.01 25.81
CA ILE A 283 -2.80 3.65 26.55
C ILE A 283 -2.41 4.74 27.56
N ARG A 284 -2.45 6.00 27.13
CA ARG A 284 -2.08 7.16 27.97
C ARG A 284 -3.03 7.32 29.15
N GLU A 285 -4.33 7.09 28.98
CA GLU A 285 -5.28 7.00 30.10
C GLU A 285 -4.90 5.90 31.10
N LYS A 286 -4.55 4.69 30.62
CA LYS A 286 -4.11 3.59 31.50
C LYS A 286 -2.82 3.91 32.26
N GLN A 287 -2.02 4.85 31.76
CA GLN A 287 -0.81 5.36 32.40
C GLN A 287 -1.04 6.64 33.22
N ASN A 288 -2.29 7.12 33.35
CA ASN A 288 -2.66 8.40 34.00
C ASN A 288 -2.07 9.66 33.31
N LYS A 289 -1.75 9.58 32.02
CA LYS A 289 -1.29 10.69 31.17
C LYS A 289 -2.49 11.37 30.50
N ASN A 290 -3.41 11.88 31.32
CA ASN A 290 -4.73 12.35 30.89
C ASN A 290 -4.68 13.50 29.86
N ASN A 291 -3.77 14.46 30.03
CA ASN A 291 -3.63 15.57 29.08
C ASN A 291 -3.18 15.08 27.69
N ASP A 292 -2.18 14.19 27.65
CA ASP A 292 -1.68 13.63 26.40
C ASP A 292 -2.74 12.78 25.68
N ALA A 293 -3.58 12.06 26.45
CA ALA A 293 -4.71 11.32 25.91
C ALA A 293 -5.76 12.23 25.26
N LYS A 294 -6.10 13.36 25.90
CA LYS A 294 -7.01 14.35 25.32
C LYS A 294 -6.49 14.92 24.00
N ASP A 295 -5.19 15.21 23.93
CA ASP A 295 -4.59 15.76 22.72
C ASP A 295 -4.55 14.75 21.57
N ASP A 296 -4.38 13.46 21.88
CA ASP A 296 -4.55 12.38 20.91
C ASP A 296 -5.99 12.29 20.40
N LEU A 297 -7.00 12.32 21.28
CA LEU A 297 -8.41 12.28 20.88
C LEU A 297 -8.80 13.49 20.02
N LYS A 298 -8.29 14.69 20.34
CA LYS A 298 -8.46 15.88 19.48
C LYS A 298 -7.80 15.69 18.12
N SER A 299 -6.60 15.11 18.09
CA SER A 299 -5.88 14.83 16.85
C SER A 299 -6.63 13.81 15.98
N TYR A 300 -7.22 12.77 16.58
CA TYR A 300 -8.11 11.86 15.89
C TYR A 300 -9.30 12.60 15.24
N LEU A 301 -10.01 13.44 16.00
CA LEU A 301 -11.17 14.20 15.49
C LEU A 301 -10.81 15.24 14.44
N LYS A 302 -9.57 15.75 14.44
CA LYS A 302 -9.06 16.63 13.38
C LYS A 302 -9.02 15.91 12.03
N TYR A 303 -8.61 14.65 12.00
CA TYR A 303 -8.56 13.85 10.77
C TYR A 303 -9.89 13.18 10.43
N PHE A 304 -10.72 12.87 11.44
CA PHE A 304 -12.04 12.25 11.26
C PHE A 304 -13.16 13.12 11.85
N PRO A 305 -13.45 14.30 11.26
CA PRO A 305 -14.44 15.22 11.81
C PRO A 305 -15.87 14.66 11.78
N LYS A 306 -16.13 13.64 10.95
CA LYS A 306 -17.43 12.95 10.83
C LYS A 306 -17.39 11.51 11.36
N ALA A 307 -16.44 11.19 12.24
CA ALA A 307 -16.34 9.85 12.82
C ALA A 307 -17.68 9.43 13.48
N PRO A 308 -18.19 8.20 13.24
CA PRO A 308 -19.47 7.75 13.81
C PRO A 308 -19.53 7.82 15.34
N ASP A 309 -18.38 7.65 15.99
CA ASP A 309 -18.20 7.68 17.44
C ASP A 309 -17.74 9.04 17.98
N ARG A 310 -17.81 10.10 17.18
CA ARG A 310 -17.39 11.47 17.56
C ARG A 310 -17.97 11.91 18.91
N GLY A 311 -19.27 11.72 19.13
CA GLY A 311 -19.93 12.14 20.36
C GLY A 311 -19.35 11.46 21.61
N ILE A 312 -18.99 10.18 21.51
CA ILE A 312 -18.35 9.40 22.58
C ILE A 312 -16.96 9.97 22.85
N ILE A 313 -16.21 10.29 21.81
CA ILE A 313 -14.86 10.86 21.94
C ILE A 313 -14.90 12.25 22.56
N GLU A 314 -15.84 13.11 22.14
CA GLU A 314 -16.02 14.44 22.72
C GLU A 314 -16.43 14.39 24.20
N GLN A 315 -17.19 13.37 24.60
CA GLN A 315 -17.51 13.12 26.00
C GLN A 315 -16.27 12.68 26.78
N ALA A 316 -15.52 11.69 26.28
CA ALA A 316 -14.28 11.23 26.91
C ALA A 316 -13.28 12.38 27.15
N ILE A 317 -13.11 13.28 26.17
CA ILE A 317 -12.23 14.47 26.31
C ILE A 317 -12.63 15.36 27.51
N ARG A 318 -13.92 15.44 27.86
CA ARG A 318 -14.41 16.24 28.99
C ARG A 318 -14.23 15.53 30.34
N GLU A 319 -14.25 14.20 30.33
CA GLU A 319 -14.26 13.36 31.54
C GLU A 319 -12.86 12.99 32.05
N ILE A 320 -11.90 12.82 31.13
CA ILE A 320 -10.47 12.58 31.43
C ILE A 320 -9.84 13.84 32.04
#